data_AF-A0A952LNQ0-F1
#
_entry.id   AF-A0A952LNQ0-F1
#
_cell.length_a   1.000
_cell.length_b   1.000
_cell.length_c   1.000
_cell.angle_alpha   90.00
_cell.angle_beta   90.00
_cell.angle_gamma   90.00
#
_symmetry.space_group_name_H-M   'P 1'
#
loop_
_entity.id
_entity.type
_entity.pdbx_description
1 polymer ?
#
loop_
_entity_poly.entity_id
_entity_poly.type
_entity_poly.pdbx_seq_one_letter_code
_entity_poly.pdbx_strand_id
1 'polypeptide(L)'
;MKVKSNNIFFLGLIAVVALIIIYSFSGEELSEQYEKEIATFRKEKNEMFKTSDQSPLDRNQLKTFDSLDYYPINIAYKITAEFEKAPIPEVIKIQTS
;
A
#
# COMPACT_ATOMS: atom_id res chain seq x y z
N MET A 1 -47.42 -12.45 -19.61
CA MET A 1 -47.38 -11.79 -18.29
C MET A 1 -47.22 -10.28 -18.53
N LYS A 2 -48.29 -9.47 -18.37
CA LYS A 2 -48.22 -8.01 -18.62
C LYS A 2 -47.61 -7.33 -17.40
N VAL A 3 -46.33 -6.98 -17.46
CA VAL A 3 -45.68 -6.19 -16.41
C VAL A 3 -46.27 -4.77 -16.45
N LYS A 4 -46.86 -4.33 -15.34
CA LYS A 4 -47.43 -2.98 -15.20
C LYS A 4 -46.30 -1.95 -15.32
N SER A 5 -46.47 -0.92 -16.15
CA SER A 5 -45.44 0.11 -16.45
C SER A 5 -44.73 0.67 -15.20
N ASN A 6 -45.45 0.87 -14.09
CA ASN A 6 -44.87 1.31 -12.83
C ASN A 6 -43.83 0.32 -12.26
N ASN A 7 -44.04 -0.99 -12.41
CA ASN A 7 -43.10 -2.00 -11.94
C ASN A 7 -41.83 -2.03 -12.80
N ILE A 8 -41.94 -1.69 -14.10
CA ILE A 8 -40.80 -1.57 -15.00
C ILE A 8 -39.95 -0.35 -14.61
N PHE A 9 -40.60 0.77 -14.26
CA PHE A 9 -39.91 1.95 -13.74
C PHE A 9 -39.19 1.68 -12.42
N PHE A 10 -39.84 0.99 -11.47
CA PHE A 10 -39.22 0.59 -10.21
C PHE A 10 -38.06 -0.40 -10.40
N LEU A 11 -38.18 -1.36 -11.33
CA LEU A 11 -37.09 -2.27 -11.70
C LEU A 11 -35.89 -1.52 -12.30
N GLY A 12 -36.15 -0.54 -13.16
CA GLY A 12 -35.09 0.33 -13.71
C GLY A 12 -34.39 1.15 -12.62
N LEU A 13 -35.14 1.70 -11.67
CA LEU A 13 -34.58 2.45 -10.53
C LEU A 13 -33.69 1.55 -9.66
N ILE A 14 -34.15 0.34 -9.34
CA ILE A 14 -33.36 -0.64 -8.57
C ILE A 14 -32.06 -1.00 -9.31
N ALA A 15 -32.12 -1.21 -10.62
CA ALA A 15 -30.95 -1.52 -11.42
C ALA A 15 -29.92 -0.37 -11.44
N VAL A 16 -30.39 0.88 -11.53
CA VAL A 16 -29.52 2.07 -11.47
C VAL A 16 -28.87 2.22 -10.10
N VAL A 17 -29.63 2.02 -9.01
CA VAL A 17 -29.09 2.05 -7.64
C VAL A 17 -28.07 0.93 -7.44
N ALA A 18 -28.35 -0.28 -7.92
CA ALA A 18 -27.41 -1.40 -7.84
C ALA A 18 -26.12 -1.11 -8.61
N LEU A 19 -26.20 -0.50 -9.80
CA LEU A 19 -25.03 -0.08 -10.56
C LEU A 19 -24.18 0.95 -9.79
N ILE A 20 -24.80 1.95 -9.16
CA ILE A 20 -24.09 2.95 -8.37
C ILE A 20 -23.35 2.30 -7.20
N ILE A 21 -23.99 1.35 -6.50
CA ILE A 21 -23.37 0.63 -5.38
C ILE A 21 -22.16 -0.19 -5.86
N ILE A 22 -22.28 -0.87 -7.00
CA ILE A 22 -21.18 -1.65 -7.60
C ILE A 22 -20.00 -0.74 -7.96
N TYR A 23 -20.27 0.41 -8.59
CA TYR A 23 -19.22 1.36 -8.96
C TYR A 23 -18.52 1.97 -7.73
N SER A 24 -19.26 2.32 -6.68
CA SER A 24 -18.67 2.88 -5.45
C SER A 24 -17.73 1.90 -4.73
N PHE A 25 -17.94 0.58 -4.86
CA PHE A 25 -17.12 -0.42 -4.17
C PHE A 25 -15.81 -0.77 -4.91
N SER A 26 -15.60 -0.26 -6.13
CA SER A 26 -14.48 -0.66 -7.00
C SER A 26 -13.19 0.15 -6.84
N GLY A 27 -13.17 1.20 -6.01
CA GLY A 27 -12.10 2.20 -5.97
C GLY A 27 -11.02 2.05 -4.89
N GLU A 28 -11.19 1.18 -3.89
CA GLU A 28 -10.38 1.24 -2.65
C GLU A 28 -9.35 0.11 -2.46
N GLU A 29 -9.48 -1.04 -3.14
CA GLU A 29 -8.67 -2.24 -2.89
C GLU A 29 -7.15 -2.04 -3.03
N LEU A 30 -6.71 -1.19 -3.97
CA LEU A 30 -5.28 -0.96 -4.21
C LEU A 30 -4.60 -0.15 -3.09
N SER A 31 -5.36 0.70 -2.40
CA SER A 31 -4.83 1.55 -1.32
C SER A 31 -4.68 0.77 -0.02
N GLU A 32 -5.71 0.00 0.34
CA GLU A 32 -5.72 -0.80 1.57
C GLU A 32 -4.61 -1.87 1.56
N GLN A 33 -4.45 -2.57 0.44
CA GLN A 33 -3.41 -3.59 0.30
C GLN A 33 -1.99 -2.98 0.42
N TYR A 34 -1.79 -1.79 -0.16
CA TYR A 34 -0.50 -1.08 -0.08
C TYR A 34 -0.18 -0.61 1.33
N GLU A 35 -1.15 -0.06 2.04
CA GLU A 35 -0.99 0.34 3.43
C GLU A 35 -0.63 -0.85 4.33
N LYS A 36 -1.32 -1.99 4.13
CA LYS A 36 -1.07 -3.22 4.86
C LYS A 36 0.32 -3.79 4.61
N GLU A 37 0.79 -3.77 3.36
CA GLU A 37 2.14 -4.20 3.00
C GLU A 37 3.19 -3.35 3.71
N ILE A 38 3.06 -2.02 3.66
CA ILE A 38 3.98 -1.10 4.35
C ILE A 38 3.93 -1.31 5.87
N ALA A 39 2.74 -1.45 6.46
CA ALA A 39 2.60 -1.68 7.90
C ALA A 39 3.32 -2.97 8.34
N THR A 40 3.19 -4.03 7.54
CA THR A 40 3.87 -5.31 7.79
C THR A 40 5.39 -5.15 7.72
N PHE A 41 5.89 -4.53 6.65
CA PHE A 41 7.33 -4.27 6.49
C PHE A 41 7.91 -3.43 7.63
N ARG A 42 7.22 -2.36 8.05
CA ARG A 42 7.65 -1.50 9.17
C ARG A 42 7.71 -2.26 10.48
N LYS A 43 6.72 -3.12 10.74
CA LYS A 43 6.69 -3.97 11.93
C LYS A 43 7.89 -4.91 11.95
N GLU A 44 8.12 -5.65 10.86
CA GLU A 44 9.25 -6.57 10.75
C GLU A 44 10.60 -5.86 10.91
N LYS A 45 10.75 -4.67 10.31
CA LYS A 45 11.96 -3.87 10.45
C LYS A 45 12.17 -3.37 11.88
N ASN A 46 11.12 -2.91 12.56
CA ASN A 46 11.22 -2.51 13.96
C ASN A 46 11.62 -3.69 14.85
N GLU A 47 11.02 -4.87 14.64
CA GLU A 47 11.38 -6.08 15.39
C GLU A 47 12.85 -6.47 15.15
N MET A 48 13.33 -6.37 13.90
CA MET A 48 14.74 -6.62 13.57
C MET A 48 15.67 -5.67 14.35
N PHE A 49 15.35 -4.38 14.40
CA PHE A 49 16.14 -3.38 15.12
C PHE A 49 16.08 -3.59 16.64
N LYS A 50 14.97 -4.12 17.16
CA LYS A 50 14.78 -4.34 18.59
C LYS A 50 15.42 -5.63 19.11
N THR A 51 15.44 -6.69 18.30
CA THR A 51 15.69 -8.06 18.78
C THR A 51 16.83 -8.78 18.07
N SER A 52 17.28 -8.32 16.90
CA SER A 52 18.33 -9.02 16.15
C SER A 52 19.71 -8.80 16.76
N ASP A 53 20.53 -9.85 16.80
CA ASP A 53 21.97 -9.75 17.11
C ASP A 53 22.74 -8.88 16.10
N GLN A 54 22.15 -8.62 14.92
CA GLN A 54 22.68 -7.73 13.90
C GLN A 54 22.08 -6.33 13.97
N SER A 55 21.39 -5.98 15.07
CA SER A 55 20.85 -4.64 15.24
C SER A 55 21.97 -3.59 15.23
N PRO A 56 21.81 -2.48 14.49
CA PRO A 56 22.76 -1.37 14.51
C PRO A 56 22.62 -0.51 15.78
N LEU A 57 21.63 -0.77 16.64
CA LEU A 57 21.39 0.00 17.86
C LEU A 57 22.29 -0.49 19.00
N ASP A 58 22.84 0.45 19.75
CA ASP A 58 23.59 0.12 20.95
C ASP A 58 22.65 -0.29 22.11
N ARG A 59 23.25 -0.82 23.19
CA ARG A 59 22.50 -1.31 24.36
C ARG A 59 21.70 -0.23 25.09
N ASN A 60 22.12 1.03 25.03
CA ASN A 60 21.39 2.13 25.65
C ASN A 60 20.21 2.54 24.78
N GLN A 61 20.40 2.63 23.47
CA GLN A 61 19.35 2.92 22.50
C GLN A 61 18.26 1.84 22.51
N LEU A 62 18.64 0.56 22.57
CA LEU A 62 17.70 -0.57 22.66
C LEU A 62 16.77 -0.50 23.86
N LYS A 63 17.23 0.02 25.01
CA LYS A 63 16.40 0.15 26.23
C LYS A 63 15.25 1.13 26.05
N THR A 64 15.44 2.14 25.22
CA THR A 64 14.45 3.19 24.94
C THR A 64 13.82 3.04 23.55
N PHE A 65 14.21 2.02 22.79
CA PHE A 65 13.75 1.82 21.42
C PHE A 65 12.33 1.26 21.41
N ASP A 66 11.43 2.02 20.79
CA ASP A 66 10.05 1.61 20.54
C ASP A 66 9.85 1.28 19.05
N SER A 67 10.14 2.24 18.17
CA SER A 67 10.05 2.08 16.72
C SER A 67 10.99 3.03 15.98
N LEU A 68 11.19 2.79 14.69
CA LEU A 68 11.84 3.75 13.78
C LEU A 68 10.89 4.89 13.40
N ASP A 69 11.45 6.06 13.13
CA ASP A 69 10.70 7.19 12.58
C ASP A 69 10.41 6.96 11.09
N TYR A 70 9.12 6.95 10.73
CA TYR A 70 8.67 6.77 9.36
C TYR A 70 7.90 7.98 8.85
N TYR A 71 8.08 8.33 7.58
CA TYR A 71 7.17 9.23 6.89
C TYR A 71 5.75 8.63 6.81
N PRO A 72 4.70 9.46 6.77
CA PRO A 72 3.34 8.99 6.53
C PRO A 72 3.24 8.17 5.24
N ILE A 73 2.36 7.16 5.23
CA ILE A 73 2.09 6.41 4.00
C ILE A 73 1.37 7.34 3.04
N ASN A 74 1.93 7.52 1.86
CA ASN A 74 1.35 8.39 0.84
C ASN A 74 1.53 7.75 -0.55
N ILE A 75 0.40 7.36 -1.15
CA ILE A 75 0.34 6.72 -2.46
C ILE A 75 0.88 7.60 -3.58
N ALA A 76 0.89 8.93 -3.41
CA ALA A 76 1.42 9.85 -4.42
C ALA A 76 2.93 9.68 -4.68
N TYR A 77 3.66 9.07 -3.73
CA TYR A 77 5.07 8.73 -3.91
C TYR A 77 5.30 7.31 -4.45
N LYS A 78 4.22 6.52 -4.66
CA LYS A 78 4.29 5.22 -5.33
C LYS A 78 4.14 5.43 -6.84
N ILE A 79 5.28 5.51 -7.53
CA ILE A 79 5.32 5.66 -8.99
C ILE A 79 5.60 4.33 -9.68
N THR A 80 5.03 4.14 -10.86
CA THR A 80 5.44 3.08 -11.79
C THR A 80 6.56 3.63 -12.65
N ALA A 81 7.75 3.04 -12.58
CA ALA A 81 8.88 3.39 -13.43
C ALA A 81 9.10 2.30 -14.49
N GLU A 82 9.57 2.70 -15.67
CA GLU A 82 10.02 1.77 -16.70
C GLU A 82 11.40 1.22 -16.32
N PHE A 83 11.55 -0.09 -16.35
CA PHE A 83 12.83 -0.74 -16.10
C PHE A 83 13.63 -0.86 -17.40
N GLU A 84 14.66 -0.03 -17.54
CA GLU A 84 15.62 -0.11 -18.64
C GLU A 84 16.90 -0.79 -18.15
N LYS A 85 17.26 -1.91 -18.76
CA LYS A 85 18.51 -2.60 -18.46
C LYS A 85 19.65 -1.92 -19.20
N ALA A 86 20.69 -1.52 -18.47
CA ALA A 86 21.91 -1.00 -19.08
C ALA A 86 22.49 -2.02 -20.08
N PRO A 87 22.73 -1.64 -21.36
CA PRO A 87 23.24 -2.56 -22.37
C PRO A 87 24.66 -3.03 -22.05
N ILE A 88 25.45 -2.18 -21.39
CA ILE A 88 26.79 -2.48 -20.91
C ILE A 88 26.85 -2.07 -19.44
N PRO A 89 27.05 -3.02 -18.50
CA PRO A 89 27.20 -2.69 -17.08
C PRO A 89 28.48 -1.89 -16.84
N GLU A 90 28.34 -0.69 -16.29
CA GLU A 90 29.46 0.16 -15.88
C GLU A 90 29.80 -0.03 -14.40
N VAL A 91 31.09 -0.04 -14.08
CA VAL A 91 31.54 -0.05 -12.68
C VAL A 91 31.52 1.38 -12.16
N ILE A 92 30.59 1.67 -11.26
CA ILE A 92 30.45 2.97 -10.62
C ILE A 92 30.95 2.86 -9.18
N LYS A 93 31.88 3.74 -8.79
CA LYS A 93 32.32 3.84 -7.40
C LYS A 93 31.38 4.75 -6.62
N ILE A 94 30.65 4.17 -5.67
CA ILE A 94 29.82 4.92 -4.74
C ILE A 94 30.65 5.22 -3.48
N GLN A 95 30.56 6.45 -2.99
CA GLN A 95 31.21 6.83 -1.73
C GLN A 95 30.53 6.11 -0.57
N THR A 96 31.33 5.58 0.35
CA THR A 96 30.83 4.94 1.59
C THR A 96 31.34 5.71 2.81
N SER A 97 30.53 5.75 3.86
CA SER A 97 30.88 6.33 5.16
C SER A 97 31.99 5.56 5.88
#